data_AF-R0BEV4-F1
#
_entry.id   AF-R0BEV4-F1
#
_cell.length_a   1.000
_cell.length_b   1.000
_cell.length_c   1.000
_cell.angle_alpha   90.00
_cell.angle_beta   90.00
_cell.angle_gamma   90.00
#
_symmetry.space_group_name_H-M   'P 1'
#
loop_
_entity.id
_entity.type
_entity.pdbx_description
1 polymer ?
#
loop_
_entity_poly.entity_id
_entity_poly.type
_entity_poly.pdbx_seq_one_letter_code
_entity_poly.pdbx_strand_id
1 'polypeptide(L)'
;MRKKQGLLIIMDGLGDRPDPVLGGMTPLESASTPNMERLLQMGMCGNVYPIAPGIPVGTDVGHLQIFGYDSSRVYRGRGPLEASSGGLELMDGDVAFRGNFATVTEDMAVVDRRAGRISQGTEFLAQAVNGMVLSDGTRVLAKELTEHRIAVVLRGEGLSDAISCTDPGTTEEGKKVSGPRALDGSEKAQKTADALWEFTKKAYGILKEHPINKERIQKGLKPANIILTRGAGQKTEMVSLKDRYKIRAACVAGDKTVGGIARLAGMDYYIRDSFTGSFDTDLMGKARLAAELLKEKKYDWVVLHIKGTDLAGHDNRPDKKKEIVEQTDQMLGYLLNELDLEQCYISFTADHSTPCKVGDHSGDGVPTFIAGGDVRRDKVDMAGERYFMEGALEGLTANDIFRLQMNYMGFMEKVGS
;
A
#
# COMPACT_ATOMS: atom_id res chain seq x y z
N MET A 1 2.15 12.87 -30.76
CA MET A 1 3.12 11.76 -30.53
C MET A 1 2.39 10.44 -30.73
N ARG A 2 3.05 9.41 -31.29
CA ARG A 2 2.45 8.07 -31.39
C ARG A 2 2.40 7.49 -29.98
N LYS A 3 1.21 7.09 -29.51
CA LYS A 3 1.06 6.45 -28.20
C LYS A 3 1.76 5.09 -28.22
N LYS A 4 2.60 4.85 -27.22
CA LYS A 4 3.33 3.61 -26.99
C LYS A 4 2.85 2.97 -25.69
N GLN A 5 3.11 1.68 -25.52
CA GLN A 5 2.75 0.95 -24.30
C GLN A 5 3.87 1.06 -23.26
N GLY A 6 3.56 0.69 -22.02
CA GLY A 6 4.55 0.63 -20.94
C GLY A 6 4.33 -0.57 -20.02
N LEU A 7 5.41 -1.19 -19.60
CA LEU A 7 5.45 -2.17 -18.53
C LEU A 7 6.24 -1.55 -17.37
N LEU A 8 5.63 -1.43 -16.19
CA LEU A 8 6.31 -1.09 -14.95
C LEU A 8 6.46 -2.33 -14.08
N ILE A 9 7.67 -2.63 -13.65
CA ILE A 9 7.97 -3.69 -12.69
C ILE A 9 8.27 -3.04 -11.34
N ILE A 10 7.55 -3.44 -10.30
CA ILE A 10 7.76 -2.98 -8.92
C ILE A 10 8.30 -4.16 -8.13
N MET A 11 9.57 -4.08 -7.74
CA MET A 11 10.18 -4.99 -6.77
C MET A 11 10.03 -4.40 -5.38
N ASP A 12 9.00 -4.83 -4.65
CA ASP A 12 8.63 -4.31 -3.33
C ASP A 12 9.82 -4.36 -2.38
N GLY A 13 10.12 -3.26 -1.70
CA GLY A 13 11.23 -3.21 -0.73
C GLY A 13 12.64 -3.48 -1.28
N LEU A 14 12.90 -3.35 -2.60
CA LEU A 14 14.18 -3.74 -3.21
C LEU A 14 15.40 -3.09 -2.57
N GLY A 15 15.35 -1.77 -2.37
CA GLY A 15 16.52 -1.00 -1.93
C GLY A 15 17.08 -1.52 -0.60
N ASP A 16 18.40 -1.57 -0.50
CA ASP A 16 19.11 -2.11 0.65
C ASP A 16 20.37 -1.31 0.99
N ARG A 17 21.11 -1.80 1.99
CA ARG A 17 22.39 -1.28 2.42
C ARG A 17 23.47 -2.36 2.26
N PRO A 18 24.75 -1.97 2.18
CA PRO A 18 25.86 -2.92 2.15
C PRO A 18 25.77 -3.97 3.26
N ASP A 19 25.82 -5.26 2.90
CA ASP A 19 25.80 -6.38 3.85
C ASP A 19 27.13 -7.15 3.84
N PRO A 20 27.77 -7.37 5.01
CA PRO A 20 28.99 -8.19 5.09
C PRO A 20 28.84 -9.61 4.52
N VAL A 21 27.65 -10.22 4.63
CA VAL A 21 27.38 -11.57 4.08
C VAL A 21 27.50 -11.60 2.56
N LEU A 22 27.30 -10.44 1.92
CA LEU A 22 27.39 -10.24 0.47
C LEU A 22 28.70 -9.54 0.08
N GLY A 23 29.72 -9.56 0.93
CA GLY A 23 31.02 -8.92 0.64
C GLY A 23 30.98 -7.39 0.66
N GLY A 24 30.04 -6.80 1.39
CA GLY A 24 29.86 -5.34 1.45
C GLY A 24 29.12 -4.75 0.26
N MET A 25 28.42 -5.59 -0.50
CA MET A 25 27.48 -5.19 -1.55
C MET A 25 26.04 -5.27 -1.04
N THR A 26 25.11 -4.61 -1.72
CA THR A 26 23.66 -4.83 -1.53
C THR A 26 23.21 -6.15 -2.18
N PRO A 27 22.01 -6.66 -1.86
CA PRO A 27 21.42 -7.80 -2.57
C PRO A 27 21.32 -7.59 -4.08
N LEU A 28 20.99 -6.38 -4.55
CA LEU A 28 20.94 -6.05 -5.98
C LEU A 28 22.34 -6.07 -6.61
N GLU A 29 23.32 -5.41 -6.00
CA GLU A 29 24.71 -5.36 -6.48
C GLU A 29 25.39 -6.74 -6.52
N SER A 30 25.01 -7.63 -5.60
CA SER A 30 25.60 -8.97 -5.50
C SER A 30 24.91 -10.03 -6.37
N ALA A 31 23.76 -9.71 -6.98
CA ALA A 31 22.97 -10.60 -7.83
C ALA A 31 23.50 -10.65 -9.26
N SER A 32 23.43 -11.82 -9.90
CA SER A 32 23.65 -11.94 -11.34
C SER A 32 22.46 -11.39 -12.12
N THR A 33 22.59 -10.22 -12.76
CA THR A 33 21.48 -9.50 -13.41
C THR A 33 21.70 -9.10 -14.89
N PRO A 34 22.14 -10.03 -15.76
CA PRO A 34 22.48 -9.71 -17.15
C PRO A 34 21.32 -9.11 -17.98
N ASN A 35 20.06 -9.40 -17.65
CA ASN A 35 18.91 -8.85 -18.36
C ASN A 35 18.58 -7.42 -17.90
N MET A 36 18.72 -7.12 -16.61
CA MET A 36 18.66 -5.74 -16.10
C MET A 36 19.78 -4.89 -16.72
N GLU A 37 21.01 -5.39 -16.72
CA GLU A 37 22.17 -4.70 -17.31
C GLU A 37 21.96 -4.41 -18.80
N ARG A 38 21.39 -5.37 -19.56
CA ARG A 38 21.00 -5.15 -20.95
C ARG A 38 19.95 -4.04 -21.11
N LEU A 39 18.99 -3.92 -20.19
CA LEU A 39 17.99 -2.84 -20.19
C LEU A 39 18.62 -1.49 -19.86
N LEU A 40 19.57 -1.44 -18.93
CA LEU A 40 20.30 -0.21 -18.55
C LEU A 40 21.05 0.39 -19.74
N GLN A 41 21.69 -0.45 -20.56
CA GLN A 41 22.34 -0.02 -21.81
C GLN A 41 21.39 0.59 -22.86
N MET A 42 20.08 0.43 -22.67
CA MET A 42 19.01 0.96 -23.52
C MET A 42 18.18 2.04 -22.82
N GLY A 43 18.60 2.52 -21.66
CA GLY A 43 17.77 3.31 -20.77
C GLY A 43 18.53 4.37 -19.98
N MET A 44 17.80 4.92 -19.01
CA MET A 44 18.36 5.77 -17.97
C MET A 44 17.96 5.23 -16.59
N CYS A 45 18.82 5.41 -15.59
CA CYS A 45 18.59 4.93 -14.24
C CYS A 45 18.88 5.98 -13.18
N GLY A 46 18.63 5.64 -11.91
CA GLY A 46 18.91 6.49 -10.75
C GLY A 46 18.32 5.92 -9.46
N ASN A 47 18.82 6.37 -8.31
CA ASN A 47 18.12 6.15 -7.04
C ASN A 47 17.05 7.22 -6.89
N VAL A 48 15.79 6.77 -6.87
CA VAL A 48 14.60 7.62 -6.83
C VAL A 48 14.01 7.57 -5.44
N TYR A 49 13.52 8.69 -4.94
CA TYR A 49 12.86 8.73 -3.63
C TYR A 49 11.35 8.56 -3.80
N PRO A 50 10.69 7.67 -3.02
CA PRO A 50 9.23 7.58 -3.07
C PRO A 50 8.53 8.91 -2.81
N ILE A 51 9.05 9.71 -1.86
CA ILE A 51 8.60 11.08 -1.58
C ILE A 51 9.78 12.05 -1.59
N ALA A 52 10.74 11.84 -0.69
CA ALA A 52 11.88 12.71 -0.49
C ALA A 52 13.02 11.95 0.22
N PRO A 53 14.27 12.44 0.13
CA PRO A 53 15.40 11.85 0.82
C PRO A 53 15.14 11.67 2.32
N GLY A 54 15.38 10.46 2.84
CA GLY A 54 15.32 10.17 4.26
C GLY A 54 13.92 10.00 4.85
N ILE A 55 12.86 9.98 4.05
CA ILE A 55 11.48 9.73 4.51
C ILE A 55 11.08 8.28 4.23
N PRO A 56 10.98 7.40 5.25
CA PRO A 56 10.41 6.07 5.08
C PRO A 56 8.91 6.14 4.79
N VAL A 57 8.43 5.30 3.89
CA VAL A 57 7.01 5.23 3.51
C VAL A 57 6.48 3.81 3.63
N GLY A 58 5.18 3.68 3.92
CA GLY A 58 4.49 2.39 3.80
C GLY A 58 4.21 2.04 2.34
N THR A 59 3.90 0.76 2.09
CA THR A 59 3.52 0.24 0.76
C THR A 59 2.38 1.04 0.12
N ASP A 60 1.43 1.49 0.94
CA ASP A 60 0.32 2.34 0.53
C ASP A 60 0.78 3.66 -0.11
N VAL A 61 1.60 4.40 0.63
CA VAL A 61 2.13 5.69 0.21
C VAL A 61 3.08 5.53 -0.97
N GLY A 62 3.98 4.55 -0.94
CA GLY A 62 4.94 4.28 -2.02
C GLY A 62 4.25 4.00 -3.36
N HIS A 63 3.24 3.12 -3.37
CA HIS A 63 2.50 2.80 -4.59
C HIS A 63 1.68 3.98 -5.12
N LEU A 64 1.07 4.78 -4.25
CA LEU A 64 0.34 5.98 -4.70
C LEU A 64 1.28 6.98 -5.40
N GLN A 65 2.49 7.17 -4.87
CA GLN A 65 3.50 8.04 -5.47
C GLN A 65 3.97 7.50 -6.82
N ILE A 66 4.22 6.18 -6.92
CA ILE A 66 4.54 5.51 -8.20
C ILE A 66 3.42 5.67 -9.23
N PHE A 67 2.15 5.63 -8.80
CA PHE A 67 1.00 5.77 -9.68
C PHE A 67 0.67 7.23 -10.03
N GLY A 68 1.53 8.19 -9.70
CA GLY A 68 1.34 9.59 -10.09
C GLY A 68 0.39 10.38 -9.19
N TYR A 69 0.10 9.86 -7.99
CA TYR A 69 -0.73 10.54 -7.00
C TYR A 69 0.13 11.17 -5.92
N ASP A 70 -0.31 12.33 -5.46
CA ASP A 70 0.21 12.93 -4.24
C ASP A 70 -0.50 12.28 -3.05
N SER A 71 0.21 11.39 -2.35
CA SER A 71 -0.34 10.68 -1.20
C SER A 71 -0.84 11.64 -0.12
N SER A 72 -0.24 12.81 0.07
CA SER A 72 -0.72 13.78 1.06
C SER A 72 -2.13 14.32 0.76
N ARG A 73 -2.57 14.20 -0.50
CA ARG A 73 -3.88 14.68 -0.96
C ARG A 73 -4.92 13.57 -1.03
N VAL A 74 -4.53 12.40 -1.54
CA VAL A 74 -5.46 11.27 -1.79
C VAL A 74 -5.48 10.24 -0.67
N TYR A 75 -4.41 10.19 0.13
CA TYR A 75 -4.24 9.23 1.21
C TYR A 75 -4.41 9.92 2.57
N ARG A 76 -5.66 10.00 3.04
CA ARG A 76 -5.96 10.63 4.32
C ARG A 76 -6.06 9.66 5.50
N GLY A 77 -5.29 8.58 5.49
CA GLY A 77 -5.18 7.68 6.66
C GLY A 77 -5.46 6.21 6.33
N ARG A 78 -5.13 5.33 7.29
CA ARG A 78 -5.21 3.87 7.13
C ARG A 78 -6.63 3.29 7.22
N GLY A 79 -7.56 4.01 7.85
CA GLY A 79 -8.93 3.55 8.03
C GLY A 79 -9.62 3.14 6.71
N PRO A 80 -9.58 3.98 5.66
CA PRO A 80 -10.12 3.64 4.35
C PRO A 80 -9.54 2.35 3.73
N LEU A 81 -8.24 2.09 3.89
CA LEU A 81 -7.63 0.87 3.36
C LEU A 81 -8.10 -0.37 4.09
N GLU A 82 -8.13 -0.33 5.42
CA GLU A 82 -8.56 -1.46 6.25
C GLU A 82 -10.05 -1.77 6.02
N ALA A 83 -10.88 -0.75 5.81
CA ALA A 83 -12.28 -0.94 5.41
C ALA A 83 -12.39 -1.60 4.03
N SER A 84 -11.64 -1.11 3.04
CA SER A 84 -11.65 -1.66 1.69
C SER A 84 -11.12 -3.10 1.64
N SER A 85 -10.07 -3.43 2.41
CA SER A 85 -9.51 -4.79 2.48
C SER A 85 -10.46 -5.79 3.14
N GLY A 86 -11.30 -5.33 4.07
CA GLY A 86 -12.41 -6.09 4.65
C GLY A 86 -13.62 -6.25 3.73
N GLY A 87 -13.61 -5.65 2.53
CA GLY A 87 -14.70 -5.70 1.57
C GLY A 87 -15.82 -4.68 1.82
N LEU A 88 -15.60 -3.66 2.67
CA LEU A 88 -16.53 -2.54 2.79
C LEU A 88 -16.34 -1.59 1.61
N GLU A 89 -17.42 -1.35 0.87
CA GLU A 89 -17.44 -0.33 -0.17
C GLU A 89 -17.59 1.06 0.45
N LEU A 90 -16.60 1.93 0.24
CA LEU A 90 -16.60 3.30 0.75
C LEU A 90 -17.22 4.29 -0.24
N MET A 91 -18.06 5.18 0.27
CA MET A 91 -18.66 6.29 -0.47
C MET A 91 -17.92 7.59 -0.19
N ASP A 92 -18.07 8.57 -1.07
CA ASP A 92 -17.39 9.85 -0.90
C ASP A 92 -17.93 10.58 0.33
N GLY A 93 -17.01 11.12 1.13
CA GLY A 93 -17.35 11.72 2.42
C GLY A 93 -17.36 10.74 3.61
N ASP A 94 -17.37 9.41 3.37
CA ASP A 94 -17.24 8.42 4.44
C ASP A 94 -15.94 8.64 5.22
N VAL A 95 -16.02 8.55 6.55
CA VAL A 95 -14.84 8.55 7.42
C VAL A 95 -14.66 7.15 7.97
N ALA A 96 -13.54 6.52 7.61
CA ALA A 96 -13.20 5.17 8.00
C ALA A 96 -12.08 5.16 9.04
N PHE A 97 -12.10 4.12 9.87
CA PHE A 97 -11.17 3.90 10.97
C PHE A 97 -10.71 2.46 10.94
N ARG A 98 -9.43 2.27 11.23
CA ARG A 98 -8.97 0.98 11.74
C ARG A 98 -9.38 0.86 13.19
N GLY A 99 -9.87 -0.29 13.60
CA GLY A 99 -10.28 -0.56 14.95
C GLY A 99 -9.66 -1.83 15.51
N ASN A 100 -9.66 -1.92 16.84
CA ASN A 100 -9.40 -3.13 17.58
C ASN A 100 -10.57 -3.42 18.52
N PHE A 101 -11.03 -4.67 18.55
CA PHE A 101 -11.73 -5.21 19.70
C PHE A 101 -10.80 -5.21 20.92
N ALA A 102 -11.26 -4.61 22.01
CA ALA A 102 -10.47 -4.38 23.21
C ALA A 102 -11.29 -4.65 24.48
N THR A 103 -10.58 -4.66 25.60
CA THR A 103 -11.13 -4.83 26.95
C THR A 103 -10.98 -3.54 27.72
N VAL A 104 -12.09 -3.03 28.24
CA VAL A 104 -12.13 -1.90 29.17
C VAL A 104 -12.89 -2.25 30.46
N THR A 105 -12.58 -1.54 31.53
CA THR A 105 -13.36 -1.51 32.78
C THR A 105 -14.67 -0.73 32.60
N GLU A 106 -15.53 -0.72 33.62
CA GLU A 106 -16.76 0.08 33.62
C GLU A 106 -16.52 1.59 33.58
N ASP A 107 -15.39 2.05 34.12
CA ASP A 107 -14.99 3.46 34.07
C ASP A 107 -14.18 3.81 32.80
N MET A 108 -14.22 2.92 31.80
CA MET A 108 -13.60 3.03 30.47
C MET A 108 -12.07 3.06 30.49
N ALA A 109 -11.42 2.49 31.52
CA ALA A 109 -9.98 2.28 31.52
C ALA A 109 -9.61 1.07 30.65
N VAL A 110 -8.63 1.23 29.77
CA VAL A 110 -8.19 0.17 28.84
C VAL A 110 -7.34 -0.85 29.58
N VAL A 111 -7.86 -2.08 29.67
CA VAL A 111 -7.20 -3.23 30.29
C VAL A 111 -6.37 -4.01 29.26
N ASP A 112 -6.85 -4.10 28.02
CA ASP A 112 -6.16 -4.79 26.94
C ASP A 112 -6.64 -4.29 25.58
N ARG A 113 -5.73 -3.78 24.76
CA ARG A 113 -6.06 -3.17 23.45
C ARG A 113 -6.42 -4.18 22.35
N ARG A 114 -6.40 -5.48 22.66
CA ARG A 114 -6.62 -6.57 21.70
C ARG A 114 -7.56 -7.64 22.27
N ALA A 115 -8.10 -7.44 23.47
CA ALA A 115 -8.89 -8.42 24.21
C ALA A 115 -8.21 -9.81 24.27
N GLY A 116 -6.90 -9.84 24.56
CA GLY A 116 -6.12 -11.07 24.55
C GLY A 116 -5.92 -11.67 23.16
N ARG A 117 -5.87 -10.83 22.12
CA ARG A 117 -5.85 -11.22 20.70
C ARG A 117 -6.98 -12.19 20.35
N ILE A 118 -8.21 -11.78 20.65
CA ILE A 118 -9.40 -12.55 20.27
C ILE A 118 -9.38 -12.88 18.77
N SER A 119 -9.66 -14.14 18.43
CA SER A 119 -9.70 -14.61 17.04
C SER A 119 -10.96 -15.41 16.70
N GLN A 120 -11.81 -15.70 17.69
CA GLN A 120 -13.06 -16.43 17.51
C GLN A 120 -14.25 -15.55 17.88
N GLY A 121 -15.30 -15.61 17.05
CA GLY A 121 -16.56 -14.90 17.27
C GLY A 121 -16.53 -13.39 17.01
N THR A 122 -15.43 -12.85 16.49
CA THR A 122 -15.28 -11.43 16.14
C THR A 122 -16.21 -10.99 15.02
N GLU A 123 -16.58 -11.89 14.10
CA GLU A 123 -17.59 -11.66 13.07
C GLU A 123 -18.96 -11.32 13.67
N PHE A 124 -19.40 -12.04 14.70
CA PHE A 124 -20.68 -11.78 15.36
C PHE A 124 -20.64 -10.50 16.20
N LEU A 125 -19.50 -10.19 16.83
CA LEU A 125 -19.29 -8.93 17.53
C LEU A 125 -19.33 -7.74 16.56
N ALA A 126 -18.73 -7.87 15.37
CA ALA A 126 -18.80 -6.85 14.32
C ALA A 126 -20.23 -6.70 13.80
N GLN A 127 -20.93 -7.81 13.55
CA GLN A 127 -22.31 -7.82 13.10
C GLN A 127 -23.26 -7.14 14.10
N ALA A 128 -23.04 -7.32 15.42
CA ALA A 128 -23.88 -6.74 16.46
C ALA A 128 -23.85 -5.20 16.50
N VAL A 129 -22.78 -4.59 15.98
CA VAL A 129 -22.63 -3.12 15.92
C VAL A 129 -22.76 -2.56 14.51
N ASN A 130 -22.73 -3.42 13.49
CA ASN A 130 -22.87 -3.04 12.09
C ASN A 130 -24.30 -2.59 11.76
N GLY A 131 -24.44 -1.53 10.96
CA GLY A 131 -25.74 -0.98 10.55
C GLY A 131 -26.39 -0.07 11.58
N MET A 132 -25.73 0.23 12.70
CA MET A 132 -26.21 1.19 13.70
C MET A 132 -26.45 2.56 13.06
N VAL A 133 -27.54 3.22 13.44
CA VAL A 133 -27.82 4.62 13.08
C VAL A 133 -27.67 5.49 14.33
N LEU A 134 -26.87 6.54 14.22
CA LEU A 134 -26.57 7.49 15.28
C LEU A 134 -27.60 8.63 15.31
N SER A 135 -27.56 9.43 16.36
CA SER A 135 -28.56 10.49 16.61
C SER A 135 -28.64 11.55 15.52
N ASP A 136 -27.53 11.79 14.81
CA ASP A 136 -27.42 12.73 13.69
C ASP A 136 -27.75 12.12 12.32
N GLY A 137 -28.23 10.87 12.31
CA GLY A 137 -28.51 10.10 11.09
C GLY A 137 -27.29 9.41 10.47
N THR A 138 -26.08 9.58 11.03
CA THR A 138 -24.88 8.89 10.56
C THR A 138 -25.03 7.39 10.74
N ARG A 139 -24.78 6.63 9.67
CA ARG A 139 -24.82 5.17 9.67
C ARG A 139 -23.43 4.61 9.93
N VAL A 140 -23.35 3.60 10.78
CA VAL A 140 -22.12 2.86 11.07
C VAL A 140 -22.08 1.59 10.24
N LEU A 141 -20.97 1.35 9.55
CA LEU A 141 -20.62 0.05 8.98
C LEU A 141 -19.45 -0.52 9.76
N ALA A 142 -19.51 -1.80 10.11
CA ALA A 142 -18.47 -2.47 10.88
C ALA A 142 -18.22 -3.86 10.29
N LYS A 143 -16.93 -4.20 10.09
CA LYS A 143 -16.52 -5.47 9.51
C LYS A 143 -15.31 -6.03 10.22
N GLU A 144 -15.38 -7.29 10.62
CA GLU A 144 -14.25 -8.00 11.22
C GLU A 144 -13.10 -8.15 10.22
N LEU A 145 -11.88 -8.10 10.74
CA LEU A 145 -10.66 -8.39 10.01
C LEU A 145 -9.92 -9.53 10.75
N THR A 146 -8.64 -9.71 10.47
CA THR A 146 -7.82 -10.75 11.12
C THR A 146 -7.71 -10.55 12.63
N GLU A 147 -8.03 -11.59 13.40
CA GLU A 147 -8.04 -11.60 14.86
C GLU A 147 -8.90 -10.47 15.47
N HIS A 148 -8.30 -9.65 16.33
CA HIS A 148 -8.92 -8.58 17.09
C HIS A 148 -9.20 -7.33 16.24
N ARG A 149 -8.80 -7.32 14.97
CA ARG A 149 -8.92 -6.16 14.10
C ARG A 149 -10.35 -6.04 13.56
N ILE A 150 -10.80 -4.81 13.39
CA ILE A 150 -12.11 -4.47 12.82
C ILE A 150 -11.96 -3.19 12.01
N ALA A 151 -12.68 -3.06 10.91
CA ALA A 151 -12.86 -1.78 10.22
C ALA A 151 -14.19 -1.15 10.64
N VAL A 152 -14.19 0.16 10.86
CA VAL A 152 -15.40 0.94 11.17
C VAL A 152 -15.50 2.09 10.18
N VAL A 153 -16.68 2.31 9.62
CA VAL A 153 -16.97 3.42 8.70
C VAL A 153 -18.17 4.19 9.22
N LEU A 154 -18.01 5.50 9.34
CA LEU A 154 -19.09 6.45 9.56
C LEU A 154 -19.52 7.01 8.20
N ARG A 155 -20.79 6.78 7.86
CA ARG A 155 -21.40 7.20 6.59
C ARG A 155 -22.50 8.22 6.86
N GLY A 156 -22.33 9.41 6.29
CA GLY A 156 -23.27 10.51 6.42
C GLY A 156 -22.73 11.79 5.79
N GLU A 157 -23.56 12.82 5.72
CA GLU A 157 -23.17 14.11 5.16
C GLU A 157 -22.38 14.96 6.17
N GLY A 158 -21.45 15.77 5.67
CA GLY A 158 -20.74 16.75 6.48
C GLY A 158 -19.77 16.14 7.49
N LEU A 159 -19.25 14.94 7.23
CA LEU A 159 -18.18 14.35 8.03
C LEU A 159 -16.81 14.90 7.61
N SER A 160 -15.84 14.78 8.50
CA SER A 160 -14.42 15.10 8.32
C SER A 160 -13.55 14.11 9.10
N ASP A 161 -12.39 13.78 8.55
CA ASP A 161 -11.37 12.93 9.18
C ASP A 161 -10.39 13.69 10.07
N ALA A 162 -10.49 15.02 10.14
CA ALA A 162 -9.68 15.87 11.01
C ALA A 162 -10.10 15.73 12.49
N ILE A 163 -10.11 14.51 13.02
CA ILE A 163 -10.48 14.18 14.39
C ILE A 163 -9.45 13.27 15.06
N SER A 164 -9.34 13.34 16.38
CA SER A 164 -8.63 12.33 17.15
C SER A 164 -9.47 11.05 17.28
N CYS A 165 -8.82 9.90 17.39
CA CYS A 165 -9.50 8.62 17.58
C CYS A 165 -9.65 8.24 19.06
N THR A 166 -10.23 7.06 19.34
CA THR A 166 -10.55 6.63 20.70
C THR A 166 -9.45 5.83 21.41
N ASP A 167 -8.48 5.29 20.67
CA ASP A 167 -7.38 4.52 21.24
C ASP A 167 -6.33 5.43 21.92
N PRO A 168 -6.06 5.26 23.23
CA PRO A 168 -5.11 6.10 23.97
C PRO A 168 -3.63 5.82 23.69
N GLY A 169 -3.27 4.74 22.97
CA GLY A 169 -1.88 4.43 22.59
C GLY A 169 -1.29 3.14 23.18
N THR A 170 -0.12 2.72 22.69
CA THR A 170 0.56 1.43 22.98
C THR A 170 1.15 1.27 24.37
N THR A 171 1.52 2.36 25.03
CA THR A 171 2.21 2.37 26.33
C THR A 171 1.29 2.77 27.48
N GLU A 172 -0.03 2.64 27.29
CA GLU A 172 -1.04 3.33 28.10
C GLU A 172 -2.11 2.37 28.66
N GLU A 173 -1.72 1.15 29.04
CA GLU A 173 -2.61 0.28 29.81
C GLU A 173 -2.96 0.95 31.15
N GLY A 174 -4.25 1.04 31.45
CA GLY A 174 -4.78 1.80 32.59
C GLY A 174 -5.25 3.22 32.25
N LYS A 175 -4.93 3.80 31.08
CA LYS A 175 -5.56 5.06 30.64
C LYS A 175 -6.98 4.83 30.16
N LYS A 176 -7.80 5.88 30.29
CA LYS A 176 -9.17 5.88 29.78
C LYS A 176 -9.19 5.97 28.25
N VAL A 177 -10.22 5.39 27.66
CA VAL A 177 -10.58 5.61 26.25
C VAL A 177 -10.61 7.11 25.99
N SER A 178 -9.95 7.54 24.91
CA SER A 178 -9.87 8.95 24.56
C SER A 178 -11.20 9.42 23.99
N GLY A 179 -11.73 10.53 24.50
CA GLY A 179 -12.84 11.23 23.88
C GLY A 179 -12.38 11.85 22.55
N PRO A 180 -12.96 11.47 21.40
CA PRO A 180 -12.66 12.09 20.12
C PRO A 180 -12.88 13.61 20.19
N ARG A 181 -12.03 14.37 19.50
CA ARG A 181 -12.17 15.82 19.34
C ARG A 181 -11.80 16.25 17.93
N ALA A 182 -12.36 17.36 17.49
CA ALA A 182 -11.93 18.04 16.27
C ALA A 182 -10.46 18.50 16.39
N LEU A 183 -9.70 18.37 15.30
CA LEU A 183 -8.30 18.77 15.20
C LEU A 183 -8.11 20.09 14.44
N ASP A 184 -9.07 20.49 13.62
CA ASP A 184 -9.00 21.68 12.77
C ASP A 184 -10.05 22.76 13.13
N GLY A 185 -10.84 22.53 14.18
CA GLY A 185 -11.88 23.45 14.65
C GLY A 185 -13.11 23.56 13.73
N SER A 186 -13.21 22.74 12.68
CA SER A 186 -14.37 22.76 11.77
C SER A 186 -15.61 22.11 12.40
N GLU A 187 -16.80 22.61 12.04
CA GLU A 187 -18.08 22.01 12.45
C GLU A 187 -18.22 20.55 11.97
N LYS A 188 -17.67 20.26 10.78
CA LYS A 188 -17.64 18.89 10.23
C LYS A 188 -16.81 17.94 11.10
N ALA A 189 -15.63 18.38 11.54
CA ALA A 189 -14.79 17.57 12.42
C ALA A 189 -15.45 17.38 13.79
N GLN A 190 -16.08 18.43 14.33
CA GLN A 190 -16.80 18.31 15.59
C GLN A 190 -17.97 17.30 15.49
N LYS A 191 -18.75 17.38 14.40
CA LYS A 191 -19.81 16.42 14.10
C LYS A 191 -19.29 14.98 14.05
N THR A 192 -18.19 14.71 13.33
CA THR A 192 -17.61 13.35 13.28
C THR A 192 -17.13 12.89 14.65
N ALA A 193 -16.51 13.77 15.44
CA ALA A 193 -16.02 13.43 16.77
C ALA A 193 -17.17 13.02 17.70
N ASP A 194 -18.28 13.78 17.67
CA ASP A 194 -19.48 13.48 18.45
C ASP A 194 -20.13 12.15 18.00
N ALA A 195 -20.24 11.93 16.70
CA ALA A 195 -20.74 10.67 16.13
C ALA A 195 -19.86 9.47 16.53
N LEU A 196 -18.53 9.58 16.42
CA LEU A 196 -17.60 8.53 16.83
C LEU A 196 -17.71 8.23 18.33
N TRP A 197 -17.93 9.25 19.15
CA TRP A 197 -18.10 9.09 20.59
C TRP A 197 -19.44 8.43 20.95
N GLU A 198 -20.52 8.82 20.28
CA GLU A 198 -21.82 8.15 20.41
C GLU A 198 -21.72 6.67 20.04
N PHE A 199 -21.13 6.35 18.88
CA PHE A 199 -20.87 4.99 18.45
C PHE A 199 -20.09 4.21 19.51
N THR A 200 -19.00 4.78 20.03
CA THR A 200 -18.14 4.13 21.02
C THR A 200 -18.92 3.73 22.28
N LYS A 201 -19.78 4.63 22.80
CA LYS A 201 -20.62 4.34 23.97
C LYS A 201 -21.69 3.29 23.67
N LYS A 202 -22.37 3.40 22.51
CA LYS A 202 -23.40 2.43 22.11
C LYS A 202 -22.79 1.04 21.87
N ALA A 203 -21.65 0.98 21.18
CA ALA A 203 -20.89 -0.26 20.97
C ALA A 203 -20.48 -0.88 22.30
N TYR A 204 -19.99 -0.11 23.27
CA TYR A 204 -19.69 -0.63 24.60
C TYR A 204 -20.91 -1.27 25.27
N GLY A 205 -22.07 -0.59 25.23
CA GLY A 205 -23.32 -1.13 25.79
C GLY A 205 -23.76 -2.44 25.15
N ILE A 206 -23.66 -2.55 23.81
CA ILE A 206 -24.01 -3.76 23.07
C ILE A 206 -23.01 -4.89 23.36
N LEU A 207 -21.71 -4.60 23.24
CA LEU A 207 -20.66 -5.60 23.32
C LEU A 207 -20.49 -6.12 24.75
N LYS A 208 -20.65 -5.29 25.79
CA LYS A 208 -20.61 -5.72 27.20
C LYS A 208 -21.62 -6.84 27.47
N GLU A 209 -22.82 -6.73 26.91
CA GLU A 209 -23.91 -7.68 27.15
C GLU A 209 -23.95 -8.86 26.16
N HIS A 210 -23.09 -8.85 25.14
CA HIS A 210 -23.09 -9.84 24.08
C HIS A 210 -22.78 -11.26 24.61
N PRO A 211 -23.51 -12.31 24.20
CA PRO A 211 -23.33 -13.68 24.69
C PRO A 211 -21.88 -14.19 24.64
N ILE A 212 -21.16 -13.88 23.56
CA ILE A 212 -19.74 -14.22 23.40
C ILE A 212 -18.90 -13.63 24.52
N ASN A 213 -19.13 -12.38 24.91
CA ASN A 213 -18.37 -11.75 25.99
C ASN A 213 -18.75 -12.31 27.36
N LYS A 214 -20.03 -12.67 27.58
CA LYS A 214 -20.46 -13.37 28.80
C LYS A 214 -19.76 -14.72 28.95
N GLU A 215 -19.68 -15.49 27.86
CA GLU A 215 -18.96 -16.78 27.83
C GLU A 215 -17.46 -16.60 28.06
N ARG A 216 -16.83 -15.59 27.43
CA ARG A 216 -15.41 -15.28 27.65
C ARG A 216 -15.10 -15.01 29.11
N ILE A 217 -15.93 -14.20 29.78
CA ILE A 217 -15.77 -13.88 31.20
C ILE A 217 -15.88 -15.15 32.05
N GLN A 218 -16.85 -16.03 31.79
CA GLN A 218 -17.00 -17.31 32.51
C GLN A 218 -15.77 -18.20 32.35
N LYS A 219 -15.08 -18.13 31.22
CA LYS A 219 -13.82 -18.86 30.95
C LYS A 219 -12.56 -18.13 31.47
N GLY A 220 -12.71 -17.02 32.18
CA GLY A 220 -11.58 -16.21 32.66
C GLY A 220 -10.82 -15.47 31.55
N LEU A 221 -11.39 -15.36 30.34
CA LEU A 221 -10.80 -14.64 29.22
C LEU A 221 -11.23 -13.17 29.24
N LYS A 222 -10.36 -12.28 28.74
CA LYS A 222 -10.67 -10.85 28.64
C LYS A 222 -11.80 -10.60 27.62
N PRO A 223 -12.91 -9.93 27.98
CA PRO A 223 -14.01 -9.66 27.05
C PRO A 223 -13.61 -8.60 26.01
N ALA A 224 -14.10 -8.76 24.78
CA ALA A 224 -14.01 -7.77 23.71
C ALA A 224 -15.20 -6.80 23.80
N ASN A 225 -15.23 -6.00 24.87
CA ASN A 225 -16.39 -5.18 25.23
C ASN A 225 -16.36 -3.76 24.67
N ILE A 226 -15.34 -3.37 23.90
CA ILE A 226 -15.28 -2.08 23.22
C ILE A 226 -14.52 -2.18 21.90
N ILE A 227 -14.70 -1.17 21.04
CA ILE A 227 -13.90 -0.97 19.83
C ILE A 227 -13.04 0.29 20.00
N LEU A 228 -11.72 0.14 19.99
CA LEU A 228 -10.76 1.24 19.98
C LEU A 228 -10.38 1.58 18.55
N THR A 229 -10.65 2.81 18.12
CA THR A 229 -10.42 3.29 16.75
C THR A 229 -9.09 4.05 16.65
N ARG A 230 -8.47 3.99 15.46
CA ARG A 230 -7.24 4.67 15.05
C ARG A 230 -7.23 4.95 13.55
N GLY A 231 -6.36 5.87 13.14
CA GLY A 231 -6.08 6.12 11.73
C GLY A 231 -7.33 6.57 10.98
N ALA A 232 -8.09 7.51 11.58
CA ALA A 232 -9.20 8.18 10.92
C ALA A 232 -8.76 8.62 9.53
N GLY A 233 -9.59 8.34 8.53
CA GLY A 233 -9.36 8.84 7.20
C GLY A 233 -10.63 8.94 6.40
N GLN A 234 -10.73 10.03 5.65
CA GLN A 234 -11.87 10.29 4.80
C GLN A 234 -11.55 9.79 3.41
N LYS A 235 -12.50 9.08 2.81
CA LYS A 235 -12.40 8.79 1.39
C LYS A 235 -12.45 10.11 0.64
N THR A 236 -11.35 10.46 -0.02
CA THR A 236 -11.30 11.55 -0.98
C THR A 236 -11.39 10.96 -2.39
N GLU A 237 -12.00 11.70 -3.31
CA GLU A 237 -12.10 11.27 -4.70
C GLU A 237 -10.68 11.15 -5.28
N MET A 238 -10.25 9.92 -5.55
CA MET A 238 -9.03 9.67 -6.31
C MET A 238 -9.43 9.52 -7.78
N VAL A 239 -9.28 10.61 -8.54
CA VAL A 239 -9.57 10.63 -9.98
C VAL A 239 -8.73 9.54 -10.65
N SER A 240 -9.38 8.61 -11.34
CA SER A 240 -8.73 7.45 -11.94
C SER A 240 -7.64 7.85 -12.95
N LEU A 241 -6.68 6.96 -13.21
CA LEU A 241 -5.67 7.16 -14.26
C LEU A 241 -6.30 7.31 -15.64
N LYS A 242 -7.41 6.60 -15.88
CA LYS A 242 -8.19 6.70 -17.11
C LYS A 242 -8.80 8.08 -17.26
N ASP A 243 -9.33 8.68 -16.20
CA ASP A 243 -9.97 9.99 -16.29
C ASP A 243 -8.94 11.10 -16.34
N ARG A 244 -7.87 10.99 -15.54
CA ARG A 244 -6.82 12.00 -15.40
C ARG A 244 -5.84 12.03 -16.57
N TYR A 245 -5.39 10.87 -17.04
CA TYR A 245 -4.34 10.76 -18.07
C TYR A 245 -4.80 10.03 -19.35
N LYS A 246 -6.04 9.54 -19.40
CA LYS A 246 -6.59 8.78 -20.54
C LYS A 246 -5.83 7.48 -20.82
N ILE A 247 -5.38 6.82 -19.75
CA ILE A 247 -4.60 5.58 -19.78
C ILE A 247 -5.46 4.42 -19.31
N ARG A 248 -5.48 3.32 -20.07
CA ARG A 248 -6.03 2.04 -19.62
C ARG A 248 -4.90 1.26 -18.96
N ALA A 249 -5.05 0.99 -17.66
CA ALA A 249 -4.01 0.35 -16.88
C ALA A 249 -4.46 -0.97 -16.24
N ALA A 250 -3.53 -1.91 -16.10
CA ALA A 250 -3.73 -3.15 -15.37
C ALA A 250 -2.62 -3.39 -14.35
N CYS A 251 -2.94 -4.09 -13.27
CA CYS A 251 -1.98 -4.49 -12.25
C CYS A 251 -2.01 -6.01 -12.07
N VAL A 252 -0.85 -6.65 -12.21
CA VAL A 252 -0.64 -8.08 -11.94
C VAL A 252 0.14 -8.20 -10.63
N ALA A 253 -0.54 -8.60 -9.55
CA ALA A 253 0.05 -8.68 -8.21
C ALA A 253 -0.49 -9.85 -7.40
N GLY A 254 0.31 -10.36 -6.47
CA GLY A 254 -0.14 -11.35 -5.48
C GLY A 254 -0.63 -10.72 -4.17
N ASP A 255 -0.20 -9.50 -3.88
CA ASP A 255 -0.57 -8.78 -2.67
C ASP A 255 -1.93 -8.08 -2.81
N LYS A 256 -2.85 -8.35 -1.87
CA LYS A 256 -4.21 -7.80 -1.89
C LYS A 256 -4.24 -6.30 -1.59
N THR A 257 -3.29 -5.78 -0.82
CA THR A 257 -3.17 -4.35 -0.51
C THR A 257 -2.82 -3.58 -1.79
N VAL A 258 -1.82 -4.06 -2.53
CA VAL A 258 -1.42 -3.51 -3.83
C VAL A 258 -2.57 -3.60 -4.83
N GLY A 259 -3.28 -4.73 -4.87
CA GLY A 259 -4.49 -4.87 -5.68
C GLY A 259 -5.60 -3.87 -5.33
N GLY A 260 -5.77 -3.57 -4.04
CA GLY A 260 -6.69 -2.51 -3.58
C GLY A 260 -6.28 -1.12 -4.06
N ILE A 261 -5.01 -0.76 -3.92
CA ILE A 261 -4.47 0.54 -4.36
C ILE A 261 -4.58 0.69 -5.89
N ALA A 262 -4.27 -0.37 -6.63
CA ALA A 262 -4.40 -0.40 -8.08
C ALA A 262 -5.87 -0.15 -8.52
N ARG A 263 -6.83 -0.82 -7.87
CA ARG A 263 -8.27 -0.59 -8.13
C ARG A 263 -8.70 0.83 -7.79
N LEU A 264 -8.21 1.38 -6.68
CA LEU A 264 -8.46 2.79 -6.34
C LEU A 264 -7.94 3.72 -7.45
N ALA A 265 -6.80 3.39 -8.07
CA ALA A 265 -6.24 4.14 -9.20
C ALA A 265 -6.98 3.93 -10.53
N GLY A 266 -8.02 3.08 -10.55
CA GLY A 266 -8.78 2.72 -11.74
C GLY A 266 -8.10 1.70 -12.64
N MET A 267 -7.23 0.85 -12.08
CA MET A 267 -6.59 -0.25 -12.80
C MET A 267 -7.40 -1.54 -12.67
N ASP A 268 -7.38 -2.36 -13.72
CA ASP A 268 -7.88 -3.73 -13.66
C ASP A 268 -6.86 -4.61 -12.91
N TYR A 269 -7.28 -5.19 -11.78
CA TYR A 269 -6.41 -6.02 -10.92
C TYR A 269 -6.53 -7.52 -11.25
N TYR A 270 -5.39 -8.14 -11.55
CA TYR A 270 -5.25 -9.55 -11.88
C TYR A 270 -4.47 -10.30 -10.79
N ILE A 271 -5.10 -11.33 -10.23
CA ILE A 271 -4.53 -12.28 -9.27
C ILE A 271 -4.93 -13.71 -9.66
N ARG A 272 -4.05 -14.68 -9.42
CA ARG A 272 -4.27 -16.13 -9.58
C ARG A 272 -3.80 -16.82 -8.31
N ASP A 273 -4.25 -18.05 -8.06
CA ASP A 273 -3.83 -18.83 -6.89
C ASP A 273 -2.30 -19.02 -6.81
N SER A 274 -1.63 -19.12 -7.97
CA SER A 274 -0.16 -19.19 -8.05
C SER A 274 0.56 -17.86 -7.79
N PHE A 275 -0.16 -16.74 -7.71
CA PHE A 275 0.41 -15.43 -7.41
C PHE A 275 0.31 -15.18 -5.91
N THR A 276 1.02 -16.01 -5.12
CA THR A 276 0.88 -16.09 -3.66
C THR A 276 1.31 -14.81 -2.92
N GLY A 277 2.15 -13.97 -3.54
CA GLY A 277 2.77 -12.83 -2.86
C GLY A 277 3.82 -13.24 -1.82
N SER A 278 4.25 -14.50 -1.83
CA SER A 278 5.29 -15.06 -0.97
C SER A 278 6.52 -15.48 -1.81
N PHE A 279 7.51 -16.12 -1.18
CA PHE A 279 8.71 -16.62 -1.84
C PHE A 279 8.47 -17.69 -2.91
N ASP A 280 7.30 -18.35 -2.88
CA ASP A 280 6.88 -19.40 -3.83
C ASP A 280 6.01 -18.87 -4.99
N THR A 281 5.87 -17.54 -5.12
CA THR A 281 5.01 -16.94 -6.14
C THR A 281 5.51 -17.25 -7.56
N ASP A 282 4.59 -17.56 -8.48
CA ASP A 282 4.92 -17.82 -9.89
C ASP A 282 5.25 -16.51 -10.65
N LEU A 283 6.51 -16.06 -10.56
CA LEU A 283 7.01 -14.86 -11.26
C LEU A 283 6.89 -14.97 -12.78
N MET A 284 7.22 -16.14 -13.33
CA MET A 284 7.11 -16.40 -14.77
C MET A 284 5.66 -16.35 -15.25
N GLY A 285 4.71 -16.83 -14.45
CA GLY A 285 3.28 -16.71 -14.72
C GLY A 285 2.80 -15.26 -14.74
N LYS A 286 3.31 -14.42 -13.83
CA LYS A 286 3.03 -12.97 -13.85
C LYS A 286 3.56 -12.33 -15.12
N ALA A 287 4.78 -12.66 -15.54
CA ALA A 287 5.36 -12.10 -16.77
C ALA A 287 4.64 -12.54 -18.04
N ARG A 288 4.27 -13.83 -18.15
CA ARG A 288 3.42 -14.34 -19.25
C ARG A 288 2.12 -13.55 -19.35
N LEU A 289 1.43 -13.36 -18.22
CA LEU A 289 0.18 -12.60 -18.20
C LEU A 289 0.41 -11.12 -18.57
N ALA A 290 1.43 -10.47 -18.01
CA ALA A 290 1.72 -9.07 -18.34
C ALA A 290 2.02 -8.88 -19.84
N ALA A 291 2.80 -9.78 -20.45
CA ALA A 291 3.09 -9.75 -21.87
C ALA A 291 1.83 -9.99 -22.73
N GLU A 292 0.98 -10.95 -22.35
CA GLU A 292 -0.32 -11.22 -22.99
C GLU A 292 -1.21 -9.98 -22.98
N LEU A 293 -1.39 -9.36 -21.81
CA LEU A 293 -2.22 -8.17 -21.62
C LEU A 293 -1.75 -6.98 -22.49
N LEU A 294 -0.43 -6.83 -22.67
CA LEU A 294 0.14 -5.81 -23.55
C LEU A 294 -0.07 -6.17 -25.04
N LYS A 295 0.19 -7.42 -25.44
CA LYS A 295 0.06 -7.88 -26.83
C LYS A 295 -1.36 -7.82 -27.37
N GLU A 296 -2.35 -8.09 -26.53
CA GLU A 296 -3.77 -7.93 -26.86
C GLU A 296 -4.20 -6.47 -27.04
N LYS A 297 -3.33 -5.50 -26.71
CA LYS A 297 -3.57 -4.05 -26.80
C LYS A 297 -4.80 -3.59 -25.99
N LYS A 298 -5.17 -4.37 -24.97
CA LYS A 298 -6.24 -4.05 -24.03
C LYS A 298 -5.83 -2.88 -23.13
N TYR A 299 -4.55 -2.85 -22.74
CA TYR A 299 -4.00 -1.83 -21.85
C TYR A 299 -2.85 -1.07 -22.49
N ASP A 300 -2.74 0.19 -22.07
CA ASP A 300 -1.65 1.07 -22.44
C ASP A 300 -0.48 0.93 -21.45
N TRP A 301 -0.78 0.67 -20.17
CA TRP A 301 0.20 0.53 -19.10
C TRP A 301 -0.08 -0.70 -18.24
N VAL A 302 0.90 -1.57 -18.03
CA VAL A 302 0.77 -2.75 -17.17
C VAL A 302 1.78 -2.65 -16.03
N VAL A 303 1.32 -2.85 -14.81
CA VAL A 303 2.15 -2.91 -13.60
C VAL A 303 2.30 -4.36 -13.17
N LEU A 304 3.52 -4.83 -12.98
CA LEU A 304 3.85 -6.16 -12.47
C LEU A 304 4.54 -6.01 -11.12
N HIS A 305 3.91 -6.55 -10.07
CA HIS A 305 4.39 -6.41 -8.69
C HIS A 305 4.99 -7.71 -8.14
N ILE A 306 6.13 -7.57 -7.46
CA ILE A 306 6.92 -8.65 -6.87
C ILE A 306 7.12 -8.35 -5.39
N LYS A 307 6.45 -9.10 -4.51
CA LYS A 307 6.50 -8.88 -3.05
C LYS A 307 7.72 -9.47 -2.36
N GLY A 308 8.33 -10.50 -2.95
CA GLY A 308 9.28 -11.36 -2.25
C GLY A 308 10.52 -10.66 -1.70
N THR A 309 11.01 -9.60 -2.35
CA THR A 309 12.18 -8.85 -1.89
C THR A 309 11.95 -8.13 -0.56
N ASP A 310 10.74 -7.62 -0.32
CA ASP A 310 10.37 -6.97 0.94
C ASP A 310 10.32 -7.95 2.11
N LEU A 311 9.74 -9.14 1.89
CA LEU A 311 9.70 -10.21 2.89
C LEU A 311 11.11 -10.62 3.32
N ALA A 312 12.02 -10.77 2.36
CA ALA A 312 13.42 -11.08 2.66
C ALA A 312 14.15 -9.92 3.38
N GLY A 313 13.77 -8.67 3.08
CA GLY A 313 14.22 -7.49 3.81
C GLY A 313 13.82 -7.54 5.29
N HIS A 314 12.53 -7.70 5.57
CA HIS A 314 11.99 -7.81 6.93
C HIS A 314 12.58 -8.99 7.72
N ASP A 315 12.80 -10.13 7.07
CA ASP A 315 13.35 -11.34 7.70
C ASP A 315 14.89 -11.30 7.85
N ASN A 316 15.56 -10.21 7.43
CA ASN A 316 17.02 -10.06 7.41
C ASN A 316 17.70 -11.24 6.68
N ARG A 317 17.18 -11.55 5.48
CA ARG A 317 17.64 -12.63 4.60
C ARG A 317 18.26 -12.05 3.32
N PRO A 318 19.48 -11.47 3.38
CA PRO A 318 20.14 -10.88 2.22
C PRO A 318 20.40 -11.91 1.11
N ASP A 319 20.66 -13.17 1.49
CA ASP A 319 20.79 -14.32 0.58
C ASP A 319 19.50 -14.56 -0.22
N LYS A 320 18.36 -14.54 0.47
CA LYS A 320 17.06 -14.78 -0.16
C LYS A 320 16.63 -13.58 -1.01
N LYS A 321 16.91 -12.36 -0.55
CA LYS A 321 16.62 -11.13 -1.31
C LYS A 321 17.39 -11.12 -2.63
N LYS A 322 18.67 -11.49 -2.61
CA LYS A 322 19.50 -11.71 -3.81
C LYS A 322 18.89 -12.77 -4.75
N GLU A 323 18.50 -13.94 -4.23
CA GLU A 323 17.91 -15.01 -5.05
C GLU A 323 16.65 -14.53 -5.82
N ILE A 324 15.82 -13.71 -5.18
CA ILE A 324 14.60 -13.16 -5.80
C ILE A 324 14.93 -12.12 -6.88
N VAL A 325 16.00 -11.35 -6.69
CA VAL A 325 16.53 -10.45 -7.73
C VAL A 325 16.97 -11.25 -8.96
N GLU A 326 17.71 -12.35 -8.78
CA GLU A 326 18.14 -13.21 -9.88
C GLU A 326 16.96 -13.89 -10.60
N GLN A 327 15.95 -14.34 -9.85
CA GLN A 327 14.70 -14.87 -10.45
C GLN A 327 13.94 -13.78 -11.24
N THR A 328 13.96 -12.55 -10.76
CA THR A 328 13.35 -11.41 -11.46
C THR A 328 14.13 -11.05 -12.72
N ASP A 329 15.46 -11.18 -12.71
CA ASP A 329 16.28 -11.02 -13.90
C ASP A 329 15.95 -12.07 -14.98
N GLN A 330 15.77 -13.33 -14.60
CA GLN A 330 15.32 -14.38 -15.54
C GLN A 330 13.94 -14.06 -16.14
N MET A 331 13.03 -13.55 -15.31
CA MET A 331 11.71 -13.07 -15.74
C MET A 331 11.82 -11.90 -16.72
N LEU A 332 12.75 -10.96 -16.50
CA LEU A 332 13.06 -9.87 -17.43
C LEU A 332 13.58 -10.38 -18.77
N GLY A 333 14.43 -11.41 -18.76
CA GLY A 333 14.91 -12.06 -19.99
C GLY A 333 13.77 -12.61 -20.85
N TYR A 334 12.74 -13.20 -20.23
CA TYR A 334 11.53 -13.59 -20.93
C TYR A 334 10.79 -12.38 -21.52
N LEU A 335 10.56 -11.32 -20.74
CA LEU A 335 9.86 -10.12 -21.20
C LEU A 335 10.59 -9.41 -22.36
N LEU A 336 11.92 -9.38 -22.35
CA LEU A 336 12.75 -8.86 -23.43
C LEU A 336 12.58 -9.62 -24.75
N ASN A 337 12.27 -10.92 -24.69
CA ASN A 337 12.01 -11.72 -25.89
C ASN A 337 10.56 -11.55 -26.39
N GLU A 338 9.63 -11.23 -25.49
CA GLU A 338 8.22 -11.13 -25.81
C GLU A 338 7.79 -9.73 -26.24
N LEU A 339 8.46 -8.67 -25.77
CA LEU A 339 8.08 -7.28 -25.98
C LEU A 339 9.03 -6.55 -26.93
N ASP A 340 8.45 -5.76 -27.83
CA ASP A 340 9.20 -4.87 -28.71
C ASP A 340 9.46 -3.52 -28.02
N LEU A 341 10.72 -3.28 -27.62
CA LEU A 341 11.16 -2.05 -26.93
C LEU A 341 11.03 -0.78 -27.78
N GLU A 342 10.82 -0.89 -29.10
CA GLU A 342 10.48 0.26 -29.95
C GLU A 342 9.02 0.70 -29.77
N GLN A 343 8.14 -0.18 -29.29
CA GLN A 343 6.70 0.08 -29.10
C GLN A 343 6.25 0.02 -27.63
N CYS A 344 7.07 -0.55 -26.75
CA CYS A 344 6.78 -0.72 -25.33
C CYS A 344 7.99 -0.33 -24.48
N TYR A 345 7.83 0.65 -23.58
CA TYR A 345 8.87 0.95 -22.59
C TYR A 345 8.82 -0.08 -21.47
N ILE A 346 9.99 -0.47 -20.97
CA ILE A 346 10.10 -1.27 -19.74
C ILE A 346 10.71 -0.38 -18.67
N SER A 347 10.03 -0.25 -17.55
CA SER A 347 10.49 0.48 -16.37
C SER A 347 10.54 -0.44 -15.17
N PHE A 348 11.42 -0.12 -14.24
CA PHE A 348 11.67 -0.89 -13.04
C PHE A 348 11.88 0.06 -11.87
N THR A 349 11.33 -0.26 -10.70
CA THR A 349 11.46 0.53 -9.47
C THR A 349 11.16 -0.34 -8.25
N ALA A 350 11.30 0.24 -7.06
CA ALA A 350 10.62 -0.22 -5.85
C ALA A 350 9.70 0.88 -5.28
N ASP A 351 8.80 0.51 -4.38
CA ASP A 351 7.92 1.44 -3.66
C ASP A 351 8.58 2.01 -2.39
N HIS A 352 9.53 1.28 -1.82
CA HIS A 352 10.42 1.72 -0.75
C HIS A 352 11.69 0.85 -0.71
N SER A 353 12.64 1.27 0.13
CA SER A 353 13.78 0.45 0.54
C SER A 353 13.41 -0.33 1.81
N THR A 354 13.79 -1.61 1.86
CA THR A 354 13.64 -2.45 3.08
C THR A 354 14.99 -3.12 3.36
N PRO A 355 15.97 -2.39 3.94
CA PRO A 355 17.30 -2.95 4.14
C PRO A 355 17.29 -4.12 5.13
N CYS A 356 17.94 -5.23 4.78
CA CYS A 356 17.92 -6.46 5.60
C CYS A 356 18.36 -6.21 7.06
N LYS A 357 19.40 -5.41 7.27
CA LYS A 357 19.91 -5.07 8.60
C LYS A 357 18.98 -4.17 9.42
N VAL A 358 18.10 -3.43 8.76
CA VAL A 358 17.07 -2.59 9.42
C VAL A 358 15.86 -3.45 9.78
N GLY A 359 15.48 -4.39 8.90
CA GLY A 359 14.31 -5.26 9.09
C GLY A 359 12.96 -4.54 8.99
N ASP A 360 12.98 -3.30 8.47
CA ASP A 360 11.81 -2.45 8.26
C ASP A 360 12.12 -1.43 7.15
N HIS A 361 11.11 -0.67 6.73
CA HIS A 361 11.22 0.28 5.64
C HIS A 361 12.17 1.44 6.02
N SER A 362 13.02 1.86 5.08
CA SER A 362 13.92 2.99 5.25
C SER A 362 13.64 4.13 4.27
N GLY A 363 14.26 5.29 4.50
CA GLY A 363 14.19 6.47 3.63
C GLY A 363 15.31 6.53 2.59
N ASP A 364 15.97 5.39 2.32
CA ASP A 364 17.01 5.29 1.29
C ASP A 364 16.34 5.31 -0.10
N GLY A 365 17.00 5.93 -1.09
CA GLY A 365 16.49 5.95 -2.47
C GLY A 365 16.42 4.54 -3.07
N VAL A 366 15.50 4.33 -4.00
CA VAL A 366 15.26 3.01 -4.61
C VAL A 366 15.82 2.93 -6.03
N PRO A 367 16.50 1.83 -6.41
CA PRO A 367 16.99 1.63 -7.76
C PRO A 367 15.84 1.69 -8.78
N THR A 368 15.92 2.61 -9.73
CA THR A 368 14.90 2.84 -10.75
C THR A 368 15.52 2.99 -12.14
N PHE A 369 14.91 2.40 -13.17
CA PHE A 369 15.27 2.66 -14.56
C PHE A 369 14.06 2.72 -15.50
N ILE A 370 14.26 3.39 -16.65
CA ILE A 370 13.34 3.40 -17.79
C ILE A 370 14.16 3.02 -19.03
N ALA A 371 13.71 2.01 -19.80
CA ALA A 371 14.36 1.52 -21.00
C ALA A 371 13.38 1.46 -22.18
N GLY A 372 13.89 1.72 -23.40
CA GLY A 372 13.12 1.70 -24.64
C GLY A 372 13.90 2.26 -25.83
N GLY A 373 13.36 2.10 -27.04
CA GLY A 373 14.08 2.39 -28.29
C GLY A 373 14.63 3.81 -28.41
N ASP A 374 13.87 4.80 -27.95
CA ASP A 374 14.17 6.24 -28.03
C ASP A 374 14.38 6.92 -26.67
N VAL A 375 14.65 6.12 -25.61
CA VAL A 375 15.04 6.67 -24.32
C VAL A 375 16.43 7.29 -24.41
N ARG A 376 16.62 8.47 -23.79
CA ARG A 376 17.95 9.10 -23.70
C ARG A 376 18.84 8.28 -22.77
N ARG A 377 19.84 7.63 -23.33
CA ARG A 377 20.67 6.67 -22.60
C ARG A 377 21.69 7.39 -21.73
N ASP A 378 21.85 6.95 -20.48
CA ASP A 378 23.00 7.33 -19.66
C ASP A 378 24.16 6.32 -19.82
N LYS A 379 25.17 6.39 -18.96
CA LYS A 379 26.39 5.57 -19.06
C LYS A 379 26.38 4.35 -18.15
N VAL A 380 25.35 4.19 -17.32
CA VAL A 380 25.32 3.13 -16.31
C VAL A 380 24.96 1.81 -16.99
N ASP A 381 25.79 0.79 -16.78
CA ASP A 381 25.65 -0.53 -17.39
C ASP A 381 25.58 -1.67 -16.36
N MET A 382 25.68 -1.35 -15.06
CA MET A 382 25.59 -2.30 -13.95
C MET A 382 24.40 -2.00 -13.03
N ALA A 383 23.71 -3.04 -12.57
CA ALA A 383 22.60 -2.91 -11.63
C ALA A 383 23.11 -2.79 -10.18
N GLY A 384 22.64 -1.78 -9.45
CA GLY A 384 23.00 -1.59 -8.06
C GLY A 384 22.85 -0.15 -7.58
N GLU A 385 22.53 0.01 -6.30
CA GLU A 385 22.35 1.31 -5.63
C GLU A 385 23.55 2.24 -5.89
N ARG A 386 24.79 1.73 -5.77
CA ARG A 386 26.00 2.53 -6.01
C ARG A 386 26.14 3.02 -7.44
N TYR A 387 25.84 2.17 -8.42
CA TYR A 387 25.99 2.53 -9.83
C TYR A 387 24.91 3.51 -10.27
N PHE A 388 23.72 3.39 -9.69
CA PHE A 388 22.59 4.25 -10.02
C PHE A 388 22.78 5.69 -9.54
N MET A 389 23.70 5.95 -8.59
CA MET A 389 24.08 7.31 -8.19
C MET A 389 24.65 8.16 -9.34
N GLU A 390 25.12 7.53 -10.42
CA GLU A 390 25.65 8.21 -11.61
C GLU A 390 24.60 8.36 -12.74
N GLY A 391 23.38 7.85 -12.52
CA GLY A 391 22.32 7.80 -13.51
C GLY A 391 21.54 9.11 -13.63
N ALA A 392 20.88 9.33 -14.78
CA ALA A 392 20.17 10.58 -15.07
C ALA A 392 18.86 10.79 -14.26
N LEU A 393 18.38 9.76 -13.56
CA LEU A 393 17.19 9.80 -12.70
C LEU A 393 17.53 10.01 -11.21
N GLU A 394 18.81 10.09 -10.85
CA GLU A 394 19.25 10.22 -9.46
C GLU A 394 18.59 11.43 -8.77
N GLY A 395 18.05 11.19 -7.59
CA GLY A 395 17.45 12.23 -6.75
C GLY A 395 16.04 12.67 -7.14
N LEU A 396 15.45 12.12 -8.20
CA LEU A 396 14.06 12.37 -8.58
C LEU A 396 13.08 11.69 -7.62
N THR A 397 11.80 12.07 -7.70
CA THR A 397 10.72 11.41 -6.94
C THR A 397 9.98 10.38 -7.78
N ALA A 398 9.29 9.43 -7.15
CA ALA A 398 8.45 8.45 -7.85
C ALA A 398 7.38 9.12 -8.75
N ASN A 399 6.85 10.28 -8.33
CA ASN A 399 5.92 11.07 -9.14
C ASN A 399 6.59 11.67 -10.41
N ASP A 400 7.86 12.05 -10.32
CA ASP A 400 8.62 12.52 -11.48
C ASP A 400 8.86 11.37 -12.48
N ILE A 401 9.16 10.17 -11.98
CA ILE A 401 9.31 8.97 -12.80
C ILE A 401 8.00 8.62 -13.50
N PHE A 402 6.87 8.66 -12.80
CA PHE A 402 5.55 8.47 -13.42
C PHE A 402 5.36 9.44 -14.59
N ARG A 403 5.59 10.74 -14.39
CA ARG A 403 5.43 11.76 -15.44
C ARG A 403 6.38 11.52 -16.61
N LEU A 404 7.62 11.11 -16.36
CA LEU A 404 8.59 10.77 -17.41
C LEU A 404 8.10 9.57 -18.23
N GLN A 405 7.63 8.50 -17.59
CA GLN A 405 7.06 7.33 -18.27
C GLN A 405 5.86 7.73 -19.14
N MET A 406 4.92 8.50 -18.58
CA MET A 406 3.74 8.97 -19.30
C MET A 406 4.10 9.87 -20.49
N ASN A 407 5.17 10.67 -20.36
CA ASN A 407 5.68 11.49 -21.43
C ASN A 407 6.25 10.63 -22.57
N TYR A 408 7.12 9.66 -22.26
CA TYR A 408 7.66 8.72 -23.25
C TYR A 408 6.55 7.96 -23.97
N MET A 409 5.53 7.51 -23.23
CA MET A 409 4.37 6.82 -23.79
C MET A 409 3.44 7.73 -24.61
N GLY A 410 3.61 9.06 -24.57
CA GLY A 410 2.82 10.03 -25.32
C GLY A 410 1.46 10.38 -24.70
N PHE A 411 1.32 10.25 -23.38
CA PHE A 411 0.11 10.60 -22.62
C PHE A 411 0.18 11.97 -21.93
N MET A 412 1.35 12.60 -21.90
CA MET A 412 1.49 13.95 -21.34
C MET A 412 1.13 15.01 -22.37
N GLU A 413 0.32 15.97 -21.95
CA GLU A 413 -0.02 17.15 -22.73
C GLU A 413 0.97 18.28 -22.44
N LYS A 414 1.24 19.11 -23.45
CA LYS A 414 2.07 20.30 -23.30
C LYS A 414 1.36 21.29 -22.37
N VAL A 415 2.08 21.80 -21.37
CA VAL A 415 1.59 22.88 -20.51
C VAL A 415 1.88 24.21 -21.20
N GLY A 416 0.83 24.97 -21.52
CA GLY A 416 0.92 26.20 -22.31
C GLY A 416 0.72 25.97 -23.81
N SER A 417 0.92 27.03 -24.60
CA SER A 417 0.61 27.10 -26.05
C SER A 417 1.40 26.12 -26.89
#